data_AF-A0A9J7BTJ3-F1
#
_entry.id   AF-A0A9J7BTJ3-F1
#
_cell.length_a   1.000
_cell.length_b   1.000
_cell.length_c   1.000
_cell.angle_alpha   90.00
_cell.angle_beta   90.00
_cell.angle_gamma   90.00
#
_symmetry.space_group_name_H-M   'P 1'
#
loop_
_entity.id
_entity.type
_entity.pdbx_description
1 polymer ?
#
loop_
_entity_poly.entity_id
_entity_poly.type
_entity_poly.pdbx_seq_one_letter_code
_entity_poly.pdbx_strand_id
1 'polypeptide(L)'
;MAYDEEYDLIEAEDESESDLRAVDLARLNETSVSSADWTVETILSQLSKGNIDLGPVFQRRDAWDAKRKSRFVESLIMQLPIPQLVLAEHPSKRGAFIVIDGKQRLVSLQRFSEDPEFALEKLEFKTELNRLHYADLETDPRFSEDLRLFQNATIRTTVIRGWKNEAVLYLIFLRLNTGSLPLSPQELRTALHPGPFVSFINTTSVELRPLQRALSLDGPDFRMRDAELLVRYYAFTHFLQFYRGNLKDFLDYTCLRMNEGWREMETTVRYGVEWLSDAIDTTFAVFGSEHAFRKWDGRHFETRFNRAIFDIMVFYFRDARVRAAAIEAAPDVVDGFKDLCTNVEFLRSVESTTKSLAATQLRLNRWGDRLSTILHIPVETPNVGGR
;
A
#
# COMPACT_ATOMS: atom_id res chain seq x y z
N MET A 1 8.49 -3.01 -21.77
CA MET A 1 9.12 -2.47 -20.55
C MET A 1 9.29 -3.63 -19.62
N ALA A 2 10.54 -3.94 -19.26
CA ALA A 2 10.85 -5.00 -18.32
C ALA A 2 10.13 -4.71 -16.99
N TYR A 3 9.63 -5.75 -16.34
CA TYR A 3 9.29 -5.64 -14.93
C TYR A 3 10.56 -5.21 -14.22
N ASP A 4 10.57 -4.00 -13.68
CA ASP A 4 11.71 -3.51 -12.91
C ASP A 4 11.82 -4.36 -11.65
N GLU A 5 12.83 -5.23 -11.62
CA GLU A 5 13.28 -5.96 -10.43
C GLU A 5 13.56 -4.99 -9.25
N GLU A 6 13.74 -3.70 -9.56
CA GLU A 6 13.91 -2.61 -8.58
C GLU A 6 12.66 -2.37 -7.72
N TYR A 7 11.44 -2.63 -8.22
CA TYR A 7 10.19 -2.48 -7.44
C TYR A 7 9.99 -3.57 -6.38
N ASP A 8 10.48 -4.79 -6.63
CA ASP A 8 10.33 -5.92 -5.68
C ASP A 8 11.34 -5.84 -4.52
N LEU A 9 12.48 -5.18 -4.71
CA LEU A 9 13.48 -4.96 -3.67
C LEU A 9 13.05 -3.89 -2.63
N ILE A 10 12.00 -3.10 -2.90
CA ILE A 10 11.51 -2.05 -1.99
C ILE A 10 10.45 -2.57 -1.00
N GLU A 11 9.80 -3.71 -1.28
CA GLU A 11 8.80 -4.32 -0.39
C GLU A 11 9.39 -5.21 0.71
N ALA A 12 10.62 -5.70 0.54
CA ALA A 12 11.13 -6.84 1.30
C ALA A 12 11.38 -6.65 2.82
N GLU A 13 11.15 -5.48 3.43
CA GLU A 13 11.78 -5.18 4.73
C GLU A 13 10.86 -4.85 5.92
N ASP A 14 9.56 -4.57 5.76
CA ASP A 14 8.77 -4.05 6.91
C ASP A 14 7.63 -4.93 7.41
N GLU A 15 7.03 -5.84 6.63
CA GLU A 15 6.02 -6.79 7.12
C GLU A 15 6.28 -8.21 6.60
N SER A 16 6.38 -9.21 7.50
CA SER A 16 6.71 -10.60 7.18
C SER A 16 5.93 -11.60 8.04
N GLU A 17 5.99 -12.91 7.72
CA GLU A 17 5.27 -13.96 8.47
C GLU A 17 5.55 -13.91 9.98
N SER A 18 6.76 -13.50 10.39
CA SER A 18 7.15 -13.32 11.80
C SER A 18 6.29 -12.31 12.58
N ASP A 19 5.63 -11.38 11.89
CA ASP A 19 4.83 -10.32 12.52
C ASP A 19 3.42 -10.79 12.85
N LEU A 20 3.02 -11.94 12.29
CA LEU A 20 1.79 -12.63 12.63
C LEU A 20 2.04 -13.39 13.93
N ARG A 21 2.09 -12.67 15.07
CA ARG A 21 2.31 -13.26 16.41
C ARG A 21 1.42 -14.49 16.55
N ALA A 22 2.07 -15.64 16.79
CA ALA A 22 1.51 -16.97 17.00
C ALA A 22 0.02 -17.03 16.66
N VAL A 23 -0.30 -17.16 15.36
CA VAL A 23 -1.63 -17.60 14.94
C VAL A 23 -1.91 -18.83 15.78
N ASP A 24 -2.81 -18.69 16.75
CA ASP A 24 -3.15 -19.78 17.64
C ASP A 24 -3.66 -20.91 16.75
N LEU A 25 -2.84 -21.96 16.59
CA LEU A 25 -3.09 -23.05 15.64
C LEU A 25 -4.46 -23.69 15.93
N ALA A 26 -4.94 -23.62 17.18
CA ALA A 26 -6.26 -24.07 17.57
C ALA A 26 -7.41 -23.32 16.85
N ARG A 27 -7.19 -22.07 16.42
CA ARG A 27 -8.17 -21.23 15.71
C ARG A 27 -8.16 -21.43 14.18
N LEU A 28 -7.19 -22.14 13.62
CA LEU A 28 -7.20 -22.52 12.20
C LEU A 28 -8.27 -23.59 11.91
N ASN A 29 -8.62 -24.42 12.90
CA ASN A 29 -9.54 -25.55 12.75
C ASN A 29 -10.99 -25.13 12.41
N GLU A 30 -11.33 -23.85 12.52
CA GLU A 30 -12.66 -23.32 12.18
C GLU A 30 -12.70 -22.61 10.81
N THR A 31 -11.54 -22.38 10.18
CA THR A 31 -11.47 -21.80 8.84
C THR A 31 -11.67 -22.91 7.82
N SER A 32 -12.69 -22.77 6.97
CA SER A 32 -12.91 -23.67 5.85
C SER A 32 -12.50 -22.99 4.55
N VAL A 33 -11.82 -23.75 3.70
CA VAL A 33 -11.43 -23.32 2.36
C VAL A 33 -12.19 -24.19 1.38
N SER A 34 -13.05 -23.56 0.58
CA SER A 34 -13.76 -24.25 -0.50
C SER A 34 -13.29 -23.69 -1.84
N SER A 35 -13.01 -24.57 -2.79
CA SER A 35 -12.87 -24.16 -4.19
C SER A 35 -14.23 -24.21 -4.87
N ALA A 36 -14.53 -23.15 -5.61
CA ALA A 36 -15.62 -23.10 -6.57
C ALA A 36 -15.04 -22.49 -7.85
N ASP A 37 -15.13 -23.19 -8.97
CA ASP A 37 -14.73 -22.60 -10.24
C ASP A 37 -15.86 -21.69 -10.70
N TRP A 38 -15.63 -20.38 -10.72
CA TRP A 38 -16.63 -19.39 -11.14
C TRP A 38 -16.43 -19.06 -12.61
N THR A 39 -17.52 -18.95 -13.37
CA THR A 39 -17.45 -18.38 -14.72
C THR A 39 -17.16 -16.88 -14.63
N VAL A 40 -16.59 -16.31 -15.69
CA VAL A 40 -16.44 -14.86 -15.84
C VAL A 40 -17.78 -14.15 -15.64
N GLU A 41 -18.87 -14.66 -16.22
CA GLU A 41 -20.22 -14.11 -16.01
C GLU A 41 -20.62 -14.07 -14.53
N THR A 42 -20.33 -15.14 -13.77
CA THR A 42 -20.58 -15.18 -12.33
C THR A 42 -19.77 -14.11 -11.62
N ILE A 43 -18.48 -13.97 -11.95
CA ILE A 43 -17.59 -12.97 -11.34
C ILE A 43 -18.09 -11.54 -11.63
N LEU A 44 -18.43 -11.23 -12.89
CA LEU A 44 -18.99 -9.95 -13.30
C LEU A 44 -20.32 -9.67 -12.58
N SER A 45 -21.16 -10.69 -12.38
CA SER A 45 -22.39 -10.55 -11.58
C SER A 45 -22.10 -10.23 -10.11
N GLN A 46 -21.05 -10.80 -9.50
CA GLN A 46 -20.67 -10.50 -8.12
C GLN A 46 -20.08 -9.08 -7.98
N LEU A 47 -19.33 -8.63 -8.99
CA LEU A 47 -18.79 -7.26 -9.06
C LEU A 47 -19.91 -6.22 -9.18
N SER A 48 -20.79 -6.38 -10.17
CA SER A 48 -21.91 -5.45 -10.40
C SER A 48 -22.89 -5.37 -9.23
N LYS A 49 -23.09 -6.47 -8.49
CA LYS A 49 -23.89 -6.49 -7.25
C LYS A 49 -23.19 -5.86 -6.03
N GLY A 50 -21.91 -5.48 -6.15
CA GLY A 50 -21.12 -4.99 -5.02
C GLY A 50 -20.87 -6.05 -3.95
N ASN A 51 -20.87 -7.33 -4.33
CA ASN A 51 -20.51 -8.43 -3.43
C ASN A 51 -18.99 -8.60 -3.38
N ILE A 52 -18.28 -8.33 -4.47
CA ILE A 52 -16.84 -8.09 -4.47
C ILE A 52 -16.65 -6.59 -4.64
N ASP A 53 -16.23 -5.90 -3.58
CA ASP A 53 -15.95 -4.47 -3.66
C ASP A 53 -14.51 -4.23 -4.12
N LEU A 54 -14.38 -3.81 -5.37
CA LEU A 54 -13.11 -3.39 -5.94
C LEU A 54 -12.84 -1.91 -5.76
N GLY A 55 -13.65 -1.10 -5.07
CA GLY A 55 -13.40 0.31 -4.68
C GLY A 55 -12.79 1.29 -5.72
N PRO A 56 -13.26 2.54 -5.84
CA PRO A 56 -12.71 3.50 -6.82
C PRO A 56 -11.20 3.77 -6.65
N VAL A 57 -10.68 3.61 -5.43
CA VAL A 57 -9.25 3.76 -5.11
C VAL A 57 -8.40 2.75 -5.86
N PHE A 58 -8.85 1.51 -5.94
CA PHE A 58 -8.09 0.43 -6.55
C PHE A 58 -8.05 0.56 -8.08
N GLN A 59 -9.13 1.07 -8.69
CA GLN A 59 -9.19 1.38 -10.13
C GLN A 59 -8.22 2.50 -10.54
N ARG A 60 -7.88 3.42 -9.62
CA ARG A 60 -6.87 4.47 -9.84
C ARG A 60 -5.44 3.97 -9.67
N ARG A 61 -5.26 2.77 -9.10
CA ARG A 61 -3.97 2.15 -8.74
C ARG A 61 -3.78 0.85 -9.52
N ASP A 62 -3.90 0.96 -10.84
CA ASP A 62 -3.80 -0.16 -11.78
C ASP A 62 -2.33 -0.56 -11.98
N ALA A 63 -1.99 -1.81 -11.66
CA ALA A 63 -0.66 -2.35 -11.90
C ALA A 63 -0.50 -2.94 -13.31
N TRP A 64 -1.62 -3.25 -13.97
CA TRP A 64 -1.63 -3.77 -15.34
C TRP A 64 -1.97 -2.66 -16.33
N ASP A 65 -1.12 -2.47 -17.33
CA ASP A 65 -1.39 -1.62 -18.48
C ASP A 65 -2.51 -2.21 -19.36
N ALA A 66 -3.05 -1.40 -20.28
CA ALA A 66 -4.14 -1.82 -21.16
C ALA A 66 -3.78 -3.06 -22.00
N LYS A 67 -2.51 -3.17 -22.43
CA LYS A 67 -1.97 -4.35 -23.10
C LYS A 67 -2.12 -5.62 -22.24
N ARG A 68 -1.62 -5.61 -21.01
CA ARG A 68 -1.65 -6.80 -20.13
C ARG A 68 -3.07 -7.19 -19.77
N LYS A 69 -3.96 -6.22 -19.52
CA LYS A 69 -5.40 -6.46 -19.34
C LYS A 69 -6.02 -7.12 -20.58
N SER A 70 -5.71 -6.61 -21.78
CA SER A 70 -6.20 -7.16 -23.04
C SER A 70 -5.71 -8.61 -23.26
N ARG A 71 -4.46 -8.91 -22.93
CA ARG A 71 -3.91 -10.28 -23.01
C ARG A 71 -4.54 -11.26 -22.04
N PHE A 72 -4.94 -10.78 -20.87
CA PHE A 72 -5.71 -11.58 -19.94
C PHE A 72 -7.11 -11.91 -20.50
N VAL A 73 -7.79 -10.94 -21.13
CA VAL A 73 -9.06 -11.18 -21.82
C VAL A 73 -8.90 -12.17 -22.99
N GLU A 74 -7.85 -12.01 -23.81
CA GLU A 74 -7.51 -12.95 -24.89
C GLU A 74 -7.30 -14.37 -24.35
N SER A 75 -6.59 -14.51 -23.21
CA SER A 75 -6.37 -15.82 -22.57
C SER A 75 -7.68 -16.50 -22.15
N LEU A 76 -8.64 -15.73 -21.63
CA LEU A 76 -9.97 -16.22 -21.26
C LEU A 76 -10.77 -16.68 -22.49
N ILE A 77 -10.79 -15.88 -23.55
CA ILE A 77 -11.46 -16.23 -24.81
C ILE A 77 -10.86 -17.51 -25.40
N MET A 78 -9.54 -17.65 -25.34
CA MET A 78 -8.81 -18.83 -25.82
C MET A 78 -8.90 -20.05 -24.88
N GLN A 79 -9.58 -19.95 -23.74
CA GLN A 79 -9.69 -21.02 -22.74
C GLN A 79 -8.33 -21.50 -22.21
N LEU A 80 -7.37 -20.58 -22.09
CA LEU A 80 -6.04 -20.88 -21.54
C LEU A 80 -6.08 -20.96 -20.00
N PRO A 81 -5.23 -21.79 -19.37
CA PRO A 81 -5.13 -21.83 -17.92
C PRO A 81 -4.63 -20.50 -17.37
N ILE A 82 -5.37 -19.92 -16.43
CA ILE A 82 -5.00 -18.71 -15.71
C ILE A 82 -4.87 -19.00 -14.21
N PRO A 83 -4.10 -18.19 -13.45
CA PRO A 83 -3.99 -18.43 -12.02
C PRO A 83 -5.30 -18.07 -11.29
N GLN A 84 -5.53 -18.73 -10.17
CA GLN A 84 -6.78 -18.66 -9.39
C GLN A 84 -7.08 -17.28 -8.78
N LEU A 85 -8.33 -17.05 -8.40
CA LEU A 85 -8.73 -15.99 -7.48
C LEU A 85 -8.78 -16.54 -6.05
N VAL A 86 -8.37 -15.72 -5.08
CA VAL A 86 -8.53 -16.05 -3.66
C VAL A 86 -9.33 -14.95 -2.99
N LEU A 87 -10.47 -15.33 -2.44
CA LEU A 87 -11.42 -14.45 -1.79
C LEU A 87 -11.61 -14.89 -0.34
N ALA A 88 -11.91 -13.95 0.55
CA ALA A 88 -12.36 -14.23 1.90
C ALA A 88 -13.79 -13.72 2.08
N GLU A 89 -14.71 -14.52 2.62
CA GLU A 89 -16.06 -14.04 2.93
C GLU A 89 -16.02 -12.97 4.01
N HIS A 90 -16.79 -11.90 3.82
CA HIS A 90 -16.88 -10.81 4.79
C HIS A 90 -17.55 -11.29 6.08
N PRO A 91 -16.96 -11.07 7.27
CA PRO A 91 -17.43 -11.68 8.51
C PRO A 91 -18.79 -11.15 8.96
N SER A 92 -19.12 -9.90 8.61
CA SER A 92 -20.40 -9.27 8.95
C SER A 92 -21.40 -9.15 7.79
N LYS A 93 -21.03 -9.59 6.57
CA LYS A 93 -21.88 -9.49 5.37
C LYS A 93 -21.78 -10.78 4.55
N ARG A 94 -22.59 -11.77 4.91
CA ARG A 94 -22.63 -13.09 4.24
C ARG A 94 -22.85 -12.91 2.73
N GLY A 95 -22.05 -13.61 1.92
CA GLY A 95 -22.10 -13.49 0.47
C GLY A 95 -21.37 -12.28 -0.12
N ALA A 96 -20.78 -11.41 0.70
CA ALA A 96 -19.78 -10.44 0.26
C ALA A 96 -18.36 -10.98 0.47
N PHE A 97 -17.41 -10.47 -0.30
CA PHE A 97 -16.06 -11.02 -0.42
C PHE A 97 -15.00 -9.92 -0.38
N ILE A 98 -13.92 -10.21 0.34
CA ILE A 98 -12.67 -9.46 0.39
C ILE A 98 -11.70 -10.14 -0.56
N VAL A 99 -11.03 -9.38 -1.43
CA VAL A 99 -10.05 -9.92 -2.37
C VAL A 99 -8.72 -10.13 -1.64
N ILE A 100 -8.23 -11.37 -1.61
CA ILE A 100 -6.92 -11.74 -1.05
C ILE A 100 -5.88 -11.86 -2.17
N ASP A 101 -6.25 -12.44 -3.30
CA ASP A 101 -5.44 -12.52 -4.51
C ASP A 101 -6.29 -12.39 -5.78
N GLY A 102 -5.70 -11.82 -6.84
CA GLY A 102 -6.34 -11.67 -8.14
C GLY A 102 -7.03 -10.34 -8.41
N LYS A 103 -6.72 -9.31 -7.63
CA LYS A 103 -7.20 -7.93 -7.85
C LYS A 103 -7.06 -7.48 -9.31
N GLN A 104 -5.87 -7.62 -9.92
CA GLN A 104 -5.65 -7.14 -11.29
C GLN A 104 -6.49 -7.91 -12.34
N ARG A 105 -6.78 -9.19 -12.10
CA ARG A 105 -7.68 -9.99 -12.95
C ARG A 105 -9.12 -9.49 -12.82
N LEU A 106 -9.60 -9.30 -11.58
CA LEU A 106 -10.94 -8.78 -11.31
C LEU A 106 -11.14 -7.38 -11.91
N VAL A 107 -10.15 -6.48 -11.74
CA VAL A 107 -10.16 -5.15 -12.37
C VAL A 107 -10.13 -5.26 -13.89
N SER A 108 -9.38 -6.20 -14.48
CA SER A 108 -9.37 -6.39 -15.93
C SER A 108 -10.72 -6.83 -16.48
N LEU A 109 -11.39 -7.75 -15.78
CA LEU A 109 -12.76 -8.17 -16.13
C LEU A 109 -13.72 -6.99 -16.06
N GLN A 110 -13.71 -6.27 -14.93
CA GLN A 110 -14.58 -5.11 -14.72
C GLN A 110 -14.34 -4.02 -15.76
N ARG A 111 -13.08 -3.67 -16.02
CA ARG A 111 -12.69 -2.68 -17.05
C ARG A 111 -13.24 -3.09 -18.41
N PHE A 112 -12.98 -4.30 -18.87
CA PHE A 112 -13.44 -4.70 -20.19
C PHE A 112 -14.98 -4.68 -20.30
N SER A 113 -15.70 -5.15 -19.28
CA SER A 113 -17.16 -5.25 -19.34
C SER A 113 -17.93 -3.95 -19.04
N GLU A 114 -17.39 -3.06 -18.20
CA GLU A 114 -18.11 -1.88 -17.70
C GLU A 114 -17.53 -0.54 -18.18
N ASP A 115 -16.25 -0.47 -18.57
CA ASP A 115 -15.61 0.76 -19.05
C ASP A 115 -15.82 0.89 -20.57
N PRO A 116 -16.72 1.78 -21.05
CA PRO A 116 -16.99 1.92 -22.47
C PRO A 116 -15.78 2.42 -23.25
N GLU A 117 -14.77 2.99 -22.60
CA GLU A 117 -13.55 3.48 -23.24
C GLU A 117 -12.47 2.39 -23.35
N PHE A 118 -12.64 1.24 -22.68
CA PHE A 118 -11.65 0.17 -22.72
C PHE A 118 -11.82 -0.70 -23.97
N ALA A 119 -10.99 -0.45 -24.98
CA ALA A 119 -10.84 -1.30 -26.14
C ALA A 119 -9.69 -2.29 -25.98
N LEU A 120 -9.85 -3.52 -26.48
CA LEU A 120 -8.76 -4.50 -26.49
C LEU A 120 -7.60 -4.02 -27.37
N GLU A 121 -6.37 -4.15 -26.90
CA GLU A 121 -5.20 -3.73 -27.66
C GLU A 121 -4.03 -4.72 -27.62
N LYS A 122 -3.26 -4.71 -28.72
CA LYS A 122 -2.00 -5.45 -28.87
C LYS A 122 -2.14 -6.95 -28.60
N LEU A 123 -3.26 -7.57 -28.98
CA LEU A 123 -3.48 -9.02 -28.98
C LEU A 123 -2.53 -9.73 -29.99
N GLU A 124 -2.10 -10.98 -29.73
CA GLU A 124 -1.21 -11.75 -30.66
C GLU A 124 -1.97 -12.79 -31.46
N PHE A 125 -2.98 -13.43 -30.86
CA PHE A 125 -3.66 -14.59 -31.43
C PHE A 125 -5.05 -14.20 -31.93
N LYS A 126 -5.78 -13.41 -31.15
CA LYS A 126 -7.13 -12.89 -31.45
C LYS A 126 -7.04 -11.47 -32.01
N THR A 127 -6.18 -11.26 -33.00
CA THR A 127 -5.86 -9.91 -33.51
C THR A 127 -7.06 -9.17 -34.08
N GLU A 128 -8.07 -9.89 -34.56
CA GLU A 128 -9.36 -9.40 -35.05
C GLU A 128 -10.20 -8.72 -33.96
N LEU A 129 -9.92 -9.00 -32.69
CA LEU A 129 -10.59 -8.37 -31.55
C LEU A 129 -9.92 -7.06 -31.11
N ASN A 130 -8.77 -6.68 -31.69
CA ASN A 130 -8.14 -5.41 -31.37
C ASN A 130 -9.06 -4.23 -31.75
N ARG A 131 -9.09 -3.23 -30.87
CA ARG A 131 -9.94 -2.03 -30.91
C ARG A 131 -11.43 -2.30 -30.71
N LEU A 132 -11.83 -3.52 -30.38
CA LEU A 132 -13.20 -3.82 -29.99
C LEU A 132 -13.39 -3.59 -28.49
N HIS A 133 -14.55 -3.05 -28.16
CA HIS A 133 -15.10 -2.90 -26.83
C HIS A 133 -16.02 -4.09 -26.52
N TYR A 134 -16.35 -4.29 -25.26
CA TYR A 134 -17.28 -5.36 -24.87
C TYR A 134 -18.64 -5.23 -25.55
N ALA A 135 -19.15 -4.00 -25.71
CA ALA A 135 -20.40 -3.74 -26.42
C ALA A 135 -20.37 -4.15 -27.92
N ASP A 136 -19.20 -4.11 -28.56
CA ASP A 136 -19.07 -4.58 -29.95
C ASP A 136 -19.26 -6.10 -30.03
N LEU A 137 -18.75 -6.82 -29.03
CA LEU A 137 -18.92 -8.27 -28.91
C LEU A 137 -20.38 -8.65 -28.63
N GLU A 138 -21.12 -7.81 -27.89
CA GLU A 138 -22.55 -8.02 -27.60
C GLU A 138 -23.46 -7.75 -28.81
N THR A 139 -23.10 -6.78 -29.64
CA THR A 139 -23.99 -6.28 -30.70
C THR A 139 -23.70 -6.86 -32.07
N ASP A 140 -22.46 -7.28 -32.35
CA ASP A 140 -22.06 -7.86 -33.63
C ASP A 140 -22.09 -9.40 -33.59
N PRO A 141 -22.98 -10.06 -34.37
CA PRO A 141 -23.08 -11.51 -34.38
C PRO A 141 -21.79 -12.24 -34.75
N ARG A 142 -20.85 -11.58 -35.45
CA ARG A 142 -19.55 -12.14 -35.82
C ARG A 142 -18.70 -12.54 -34.61
N PHE A 143 -18.87 -11.86 -33.48
CA PHE A 143 -18.10 -12.09 -32.26
C PHE A 143 -18.92 -12.79 -31.15
N SER A 144 -20.12 -13.28 -31.48
CA SER A 144 -21.00 -13.97 -30.51
C SER A 144 -20.35 -15.23 -29.91
N GLU A 145 -19.48 -15.92 -30.66
CA GLU A 145 -18.70 -17.04 -30.14
C GLU A 145 -17.62 -16.57 -29.15
N ASP A 146 -16.87 -15.51 -29.46
CA ASP A 146 -15.85 -14.96 -28.57
C ASP A 146 -16.45 -14.46 -27.26
N LEU A 147 -17.60 -13.78 -27.33
CA LEU A 147 -18.35 -13.35 -26.13
C LEU A 147 -18.78 -14.55 -25.29
N ARG A 148 -19.35 -15.59 -25.93
CA ARG A 148 -19.79 -16.80 -25.24
C ARG A 148 -18.61 -17.51 -24.57
N LEU A 149 -17.46 -17.60 -25.24
CA LEU A 149 -16.24 -18.19 -24.68
C LEU A 149 -15.70 -17.36 -23.50
N PHE A 150 -15.69 -16.03 -23.63
CA PHE A 150 -15.30 -15.12 -22.55
C PHE A 150 -16.18 -15.31 -21.31
N GLN A 151 -17.50 -15.20 -21.46
CA GLN A 151 -18.46 -15.27 -20.35
C GLN A 151 -18.45 -16.63 -19.64
N ASN A 152 -18.27 -17.72 -20.39
CA ASN A 152 -18.23 -19.09 -19.86
C ASN A 152 -16.84 -19.55 -19.41
N ALA A 153 -15.78 -18.77 -19.66
CA ALA A 153 -14.45 -19.10 -19.17
C ALA A 153 -14.47 -19.24 -17.65
N THR A 154 -13.91 -20.32 -17.12
CA THR A 154 -13.87 -20.60 -15.69
C THR A 154 -12.57 -20.12 -15.09
N ILE A 155 -12.68 -19.42 -13.95
CA ILE A 155 -11.54 -19.03 -13.13
C ILE A 155 -11.68 -19.78 -11.81
N ARG A 156 -10.67 -20.58 -11.48
CA ARG A 156 -10.60 -21.23 -10.18
C ARG A 156 -10.71 -20.17 -9.09
N THR A 157 -11.74 -20.28 -8.24
CA THR A 157 -11.99 -19.31 -7.19
C THR A 157 -12.01 -20.01 -5.84
N THR A 158 -11.01 -19.70 -5.03
CA THR A 158 -10.89 -20.21 -3.66
C THR A 158 -11.54 -19.23 -2.71
N VAL A 159 -12.51 -19.68 -1.92
CA VAL A 159 -13.19 -18.85 -0.92
C VAL A 159 -12.86 -19.33 0.48
N ILE A 160 -12.27 -18.43 1.26
CA ILE A 160 -11.94 -18.61 2.68
C ILE A 160 -13.14 -18.18 3.50
N ARG A 161 -13.67 -19.06 4.34
CA ARG A 161 -14.86 -18.82 5.17
C ARG A 161 -14.59 -19.16 6.63
N GLY A 162 -15.34 -18.51 7.52
CA GLY A 162 -15.26 -18.78 8.97
C GLY A 162 -13.95 -18.32 9.62
N TRP A 163 -13.17 -17.47 8.95
CA TRP A 163 -11.98 -16.89 9.56
C TRP A 163 -12.40 -15.91 10.67
N LYS A 164 -11.79 -16.08 11.87
CA LYS A 164 -12.05 -15.22 13.04
C LYS A 164 -10.88 -14.29 13.38
N ASN A 165 -9.73 -14.52 12.74
CA ASN A 165 -8.52 -13.76 12.96
C ASN A 165 -7.93 -13.37 11.60
N GLU A 166 -7.81 -12.07 11.36
CA GLU A 166 -7.25 -11.52 10.13
C GLU A 166 -5.80 -11.98 9.88
N ALA A 167 -5.04 -12.33 10.93
CA ALA A 167 -3.70 -12.88 10.79
C ALA A 167 -3.68 -14.15 9.91
N VAL A 168 -4.78 -14.92 9.86
CA VAL A 168 -4.93 -16.06 8.94
C VAL A 168 -4.99 -15.59 7.50
N LEU A 169 -5.71 -14.50 7.21
CA LEU A 169 -5.78 -13.94 5.87
C LEU A 169 -4.43 -13.36 5.43
N TYR A 170 -3.74 -12.65 6.32
CA TYR A 170 -2.38 -12.18 6.08
C TYR A 170 -1.41 -13.34 5.83
N LEU A 171 -1.50 -14.44 6.60
CA LEU A 171 -0.65 -15.62 6.37
C LEU A 171 -0.91 -16.27 5.02
N ILE A 172 -2.19 -16.46 4.66
CA ILE A 172 -2.57 -17.02 3.37
C ILE A 172 -2.07 -16.13 2.24
N PHE A 173 -2.27 -14.82 2.38
CA PHE A 173 -1.73 -13.80 1.48
C PHE A 173 -0.20 -13.96 1.33
N LEU A 174 0.57 -13.88 2.42
CA LEU A 174 2.04 -13.99 2.38
C LEU A 174 2.54 -15.31 1.76
N ARG A 175 1.80 -16.43 1.92
CA ARG A 175 2.20 -17.74 1.37
C ARG A 175 1.84 -17.95 -0.09
N LEU A 176 0.74 -17.36 -0.55
CA LEU A 176 0.38 -17.35 -1.97
C LEU A 176 1.40 -16.56 -2.80
N ASN A 177 2.18 -15.67 -2.17
CA ASN A 177 3.05 -14.67 -2.79
C ASN A 177 4.38 -15.18 -3.36
N THR A 178 4.47 -16.43 -3.83
CA THR A 178 5.73 -16.96 -4.40
C THR A 178 5.81 -16.93 -5.94
N GLY A 179 4.87 -16.27 -6.65
CA GLY A 179 4.97 -16.18 -8.13
C GLY A 179 3.98 -15.29 -8.89
N SER A 180 3.18 -14.44 -8.23
CA SER A 180 2.27 -13.47 -8.87
C SER A 180 2.52 -12.07 -8.30
N LEU A 181 2.14 -11.00 -9.00
CA LEU A 181 2.19 -9.63 -8.47
C LEU A 181 1.08 -9.49 -7.40
N PRO A 182 1.40 -9.64 -6.11
CA PRO A 182 0.39 -9.77 -5.08
C PRO A 182 -0.10 -8.39 -4.63
N LEU A 183 -1.15 -8.36 -3.82
CA LEU A 183 -1.47 -7.15 -3.04
C LEU A 183 -0.25 -6.76 -2.18
N SER A 184 -0.13 -5.51 -1.78
CA SER A 184 0.76 -5.10 -0.69
C SER A 184 0.07 -5.28 0.68
N PRO A 185 0.81 -5.32 1.80
CA PRO A 185 0.21 -5.31 3.13
C PRO A 185 -0.76 -4.13 3.34
N GLN A 186 -0.45 -2.97 2.76
CA GLN A 186 -1.32 -1.79 2.82
C GLN A 186 -2.62 -1.96 1.99
N GLU A 187 -2.55 -2.65 0.85
CA GLU A 187 -3.75 -3.00 0.08
C GLU A 187 -4.66 -3.94 0.88
N LEU A 188 -4.10 -4.95 1.54
CA LEU A 188 -4.87 -5.86 2.40
C LEU A 188 -5.46 -5.14 3.62
N ARG A 189 -4.69 -4.27 4.30
CA ARG A 189 -5.16 -3.42 5.40
C ARG A 189 -6.36 -2.56 5.02
N THR A 190 -6.31 -1.98 3.82
CA THR A 190 -7.41 -1.18 3.27
C THR A 190 -8.69 -2.00 3.14
N ALA A 191 -8.57 -3.25 2.70
CA ALA A 191 -9.71 -4.14 2.48
C ALA A 191 -10.27 -4.71 3.80
N LEU A 192 -9.43 -4.91 4.81
CA LEU A 192 -9.82 -5.44 6.12
C LEU A 192 -10.37 -4.38 7.09
N HIS A 193 -9.96 -3.12 6.94
CA HIS A 193 -10.37 -2.02 7.83
C HIS A 193 -11.08 -0.88 7.09
N PRO A 194 -12.17 -1.15 6.34
CA PRO A 194 -12.88 -0.12 5.62
C PRO A 194 -13.49 0.91 6.59
N GLY A 195 -13.41 2.18 6.22
CA GLY A 195 -13.97 3.28 7.02
C GLY A 195 -13.57 4.65 6.50
N PRO A 196 -14.08 5.72 7.13
CA PRO A 196 -13.91 7.08 6.63
C PRO A 196 -12.45 7.55 6.66
N PHE A 197 -11.66 7.16 7.67
CA PHE A 197 -10.22 7.48 7.70
C PHE A 197 -9.48 6.77 6.57
N VAL A 198 -9.69 5.47 6.39
CA VAL A 198 -9.04 4.71 5.31
C VAL A 198 -9.45 5.24 3.93
N SER A 199 -10.72 5.59 3.74
CA SER A 199 -11.20 6.24 2.52
C SER A 199 -10.51 7.59 2.27
N PHE A 200 -10.35 8.40 3.32
CA PHE A 200 -9.62 9.66 3.26
C PHE A 200 -8.14 9.47 2.90
N ILE A 201 -7.44 8.53 3.54
CA ILE A 201 -6.04 8.20 3.26
C ILE A 201 -5.87 7.83 1.79
N ASN A 202 -6.75 6.97 1.29
CA ASN A 202 -6.69 6.46 -0.06
C ASN A 202 -6.96 7.53 -1.12
N THR A 203 -7.92 8.42 -0.86
CA THR A 203 -8.22 9.53 -1.75
C THR A 203 -7.10 10.55 -1.75
N THR A 204 -6.61 10.92 -0.56
CA THR A 204 -5.58 11.94 -0.38
C THR A 204 -4.24 11.51 -0.97
N SER A 205 -3.81 10.28 -0.72
CA SER A 205 -2.51 9.76 -1.19
C SER A 205 -2.39 9.74 -2.72
N VAL A 206 -3.50 9.56 -3.45
CA VAL A 206 -3.54 9.61 -4.92
C VAL A 206 -3.17 11.00 -5.46
N GLU A 207 -3.49 12.06 -4.72
CA GLU A 207 -3.36 13.45 -5.19
C GLU A 207 -2.17 14.18 -4.54
N LEU A 208 -1.55 13.59 -3.50
CA LEU A 208 -0.54 14.26 -2.70
C LEU A 208 0.85 14.26 -3.37
N ARG A 209 1.11 15.31 -4.18
CA ARG A 209 2.37 15.51 -4.92
C ARG A 209 3.64 15.42 -4.05
N PRO A 210 3.69 15.96 -2.81
CA PRO A 210 4.87 15.80 -1.95
C PRO A 210 5.23 14.33 -1.68
N LEU A 211 4.25 13.45 -1.43
CA LEU A 211 4.50 12.02 -1.23
C LEU A 211 4.99 11.35 -2.53
N GLN A 212 4.37 11.67 -3.66
CA GLN A 212 4.81 11.16 -4.97
C GLN A 212 6.26 11.55 -5.24
N ARG A 213 6.64 12.81 -4.97
CA ARG A 213 8.02 13.28 -5.08
C ARG A 213 8.97 12.56 -4.12
N ALA A 214 8.58 12.37 -2.86
CA ALA A 214 9.37 11.63 -1.88
C ALA A 214 9.67 10.19 -2.31
N LEU A 215 8.69 9.53 -2.95
CA LEU A 215 8.82 8.18 -3.50
C LEU A 215 9.40 8.14 -4.93
N SER A 216 9.72 9.29 -5.53
CA SER A 216 10.19 9.38 -6.92
C SER A 216 9.19 8.78 -7.93
N LEU A 217 7.90 9.10 -7.77
CA LEU A 217 6.79 8.64 -8.60
C LEU A 217 6.18 9.78 -9.40
N ASP A 218 5.76 9.48 -10.64
CA ASP A 218 5.02 10.43 -11.50
C ASP A 218 3.49 10.41 -11.24
N GLY A 219 3.02 9.51 -10.39
CA GLY A 219 1.61 9.33 -10.07
C GLY A 219 1.39 8.46 -8.84
N PRO A 220 0.14 8.03 -8.59
CA PRO A 220 -0.21 7.17 -7.46
C PRO A 220 0.53 5.84 -7.50
N ASP A 221 0.94 5.37 -6.34
CA ASP A 221 1.63 4.09 -6.24
C ASP A 221 0.67 2.89 -6.36
N PHE A 222 0.82 2.03 -7.36
CA PHE A 222 -0.08 0.88 -7.50
C PHE A 222 -0.02 -0.09 -6.30
N ARG A 223 1.09 -0.12 -5.54
CA ARG A 223 1.28 -0.90 -4.29
C ARG A 223 0.89 -0.13 -3.03
N MET A 224 0.35 1.08 -3.15
CA MET A 224 -0.12 1.90 -2.02
C MET A 224 0.96 2.30 -1.00
N ARG A 225 2.24 2.38 -1.39
CA ARG A 225 3.33 2.84 -0.49
C ARG A 225 3.12 4.28 -0.01
N ASP A 226 2.58 5.14 -0.87
CA ASP A 226 2.14 6.50 -0.53
C ASP A 226 1.04 6.52 0.56
N ALA A 227 0.02 5.67 0.42
CA ALA A 227 -1.02 5.51 1.42
C ALA A 227 -0.45 4.98 2.74
N GLU A 228 0.46 4.00 2.69
CA GLU A 228 1.16 3.46 3.86
C GLU A 228 1.95 4.57 4.58
N LEU A 229 2.74 5.38 3.86
CA LEU A 229 3.49 6.49 4.47
C LEU A 229 2.56 7.50 5.15
N LEU A 230 1.38 7.76 4.59
CA LEU A 230 0.39 8.62 5.21
C LEU A 230 -0.20 7.99 6.48
N VAL A 231 -0.53 6.69 6.49
CA VAL A 231 -0.95 5.98 7.71
C VAL A 231 0.15 5.99 8.75
N ARG A 232 1.41 5.74 8.35
CA ARG A 232 2.59 5.81 9.24
C ARG A 232 2.69 7.18 9.88
N TYR A 233 2.59 8.26 9.10
CA TYR A 233 2.62 9.61 9.65
C TYR A 233 1.59 9.79 10.78
N TYR A 234 0.32 9.42 10.58
CA TYR A 234 -0.68 9.51 11.63
C TYR A 234 -0.42 8.55 12.80
N ALA A 235 0.06 7.35 12.54
CA ALA A 235 0.43 6.38 13.58
C ALA A 235 1.49 6.97 14.52
N PHE A 236 2.60 7.43 13.95
CA PHE A 236 3.72 8.00 14.70
C PHE A 236 3.39 9.34 15.36
N THR A 237 2.46 10.12 14.83
CA THR A 237 2.12 11.43 15.41
C THR A 237 1.01 11.39 16.45
N HIS A 238 0.10 10.40 16.42
CA HIS A 238 -1.04 10.30 17.35
C HIS A 238 -0.97 9.12 18.32
N PHE A 239 -0.29 8.04 17.95
CA PHE A 239 -0.37 6.77 18.68
C PHE A 239 1.00 6.19 19.05
N LEU A 240 2.07 6.97 18.99
CA LEU A 240 3.43 6.49 19.26
C LEU A 240 3.59 5.76 20.61
N GLN A 241 2.81 6.15 21.62
CA GLN A 241 2.75 5.48 22.93
C GLN A 241 2.19 4.05 22.87
N PHE A 242 1.51 3.66 21.79
CA PHE A 242 0.93 2.33 21.57
C PHE A 242 1.80 1.44 20.68
N TYR A 243 2.91 1.96 20.13
CA TYR A 243 3.83 1.13 19.36
C TYR A 243 4.52 0.09 20.26
N ARG A 244 4.56 -1.17 19.83
CA ARG A 244 5.10 -2.31 20.61
C ARG A 244 6.14 -3.13 19.84
N GLY A 245 6.74 -2.56 18.80
CA GLY A 245 7.67 -3.28 17.94
C GLY A 245 7.00 -4.26 16.97
N ASN A 246 5.76 -3.95 16.56
CA ASN A 246 5.11 -4.62 15.45
C ASN A 246 4.46 -3.53 14.61
N LEU A 247 5.04 -3.22 13.45
CA LEU A 247 4.55 -2.14 12.60
C LEU A 247 3.17 -2.48 12.04
N LYS A 248 2.97 -3.71 11.57
CA LYS A 248 1.67 -4.17 11.05
C LYS A 248 0.55 -3.89 12.05
N ASP A 249 0.69 -4.44 13.27
CA ASP A 249 -0.33 -4.27 14.33
C ASP A 249 -0.54 -2.79 14.67
N PHE A 250 0.51 -1.98 14.57
CA PHE A 250 0.46 -0.55 14.86
C PHE A 250 -0.30 0.26 13.80
N LEU A 251 -0.09 -0.05 12.52
CA LEU A 251 -0.82 0.58 11.41
C LEU A 251 -2.28 0.10 11.38
N ASP A 252 -2.54 -1.18 11.63
CA ASP A 252 -3.89 -1.74 11.76
C ASP A 252 -4.65 -1.06 12.92
N TYR A 253 -4.01 -0.95 14.09
CA TYR A 253 -4.54 -0.20 15.24
C TYR A 253 -4.86 1.26 14.88
N THR A 254 -3.96 1.93 14.17
CA THR A 254 -4.14 3.32 13.75
C THR A 254 -5.37 3.47 12.85
N CYS A 255 -5.53 2.61 11.84
CA CYS A 255 -6.69 2.61 10.96
C CYS A 255 -8.00 2.40 11.73
N LEU A 256 -8.04 1.43 12.65
CA LEU A 256 -9.23 1.15 13.45
C LEU A 256 -9.60 2.34 14.35
N ARG A 257 -8.64 2.87 15.12
CA ARG A 257 -8.91 3.99 16.05
C ARG A 257 -9.30 5.27 15.34
N MET A 258 -8.68 5.57 14.21
CA MET A 258 -9.01 6.76 13.41
C MET A 258 -10.34 6.62 12.69
N ASN A 259 -10.72 5.41 12.25
CA ASN A 259 -12.07 5.15 11.72
C ASN A 259 -13.14 5.35 12.81
N GLU A 260 -12.92 4.82 14.02
CA GLU A 260 -13.84 4.95 15.15
C GLU A 260 -14.03 6.41 15.59
N GLY A 261 -12.93 7.17 15.68
CA GLY A 261 -12.94 8.58 16.10
C GLY A 261 -13.05 9.59 14.96
N TRP A 262 -13.43 9.17 13.75
CA TRP A 262 -13.36 10.03 12.56
C TRP A 262 -14.16 11.32 12.71
N ARG A 263 -15.38 11.24 13.27
CA ARG A 263 -16.29 12.38 13.40
C ARG A 263 -15.67 13.54 14.18
N GLU A 264 -14.88 13.22 15.21
CA GLU A 264 -14.19 14.20 16.04
C GLU A 264 -12.84 14.62 15.45
N MET A 265 -12.15 13.71 14.76
CA MET A 265 -10.77 13.90 14.32
C MET A 265 -10.62 14.44 12.89
N GLU A 266 -11.67 14.39 12.06
CA GLU A 266 -11.60 14.70 10.62
C GLU A 266 -10.87 16.01 10.32
N THR A 267 -11.24 17.10 11.01
CA THR A 267 -10.62 18.42 10.81
C THR A 267 -9.13 18.39 11.12
N THR A 268 -8.73 17.81 12.26
CA THR A 268 -7.32 17.69 12.67
C THR A 268 -6.54 16.79 11.72
N VAL A 269 -7.15 15.70 11.27
CA VAL A 269 -6.55 14.80 10.28
C VAL A 269 -6.29 15.55 8.97
N ARG A 270 -7.26 16.34 8.47
CA ARG A 270 -7.09 17.14 7.26
C ARG A 270 -5.94 18.15 7.37
N TYR A 271 -5.85 18.90 8.46
CA TYR A 271 -4.70 19.79 8.71
C TYR A 271 -3.37 19.03 8.83
N GLY A 272 -3.41 17.80 9.35
CA GLY A 272 -2.23 16.93 9.41
C GLY A 272 -1.59 16.67 8.03
N VAL A 273 -2.38 16.67 6.94
CA VAL A 273 -1.85 16.51 5.57
C VAL A 273 -1.03 17.73 5.13
N GLU A 274 -1.45 18.92 5.51
CA GLU A 274 -0.71 20.16 5.23
C GLU A 274 0.62 20.15 5.99
N TRP A 275 0.62 19.76 7.27
CA TRP A 275 1.85 19.63 8.05
C TRP A 275 2.80 18.57 7.50
N LEU A 276 2.27 17.43 7.02
CA LEU A 276 3.08 16.43 6.35
C LEU A 276 3.69 16.99 5.06
N SER A 277 2.90 17.72 4.26
CA SER A 277 3.36 18.33 3.02
C SER A 277 4.50 19.31 3.26
N ASP A 278 4.30 20.23 4.21
CA ASP A 278 5.31 21.18 4.65
C ASP A 278 6.58 20.49 5.16
N ALA A 279 6.43 19.40 5.92
CA ALA A 279 7.56 18.65 6.45
C ALA A 279 8.35 17.95 5.33
N ILE A 280 7.66 17.43 4.32
CA ILE A 280 8.29 16.87 3.14
C ILE A 280 9.01 17.95 2.34
N ASP A 281 8.34 19.06 2.04
CA ASP A 281 8.93 20.21 1.33
C ASP A 281 10.15 20.77 2.05
N THR A 282 10.10 20.87 3.38
CA THR A 282 11.25 21.28 4.20
C THR A 282 12.41 20.30 4.08
N THR A 283 12.14 18.99 4.09
CA THR A 283 13.20 17.99 3.92
C THR A 283 13.89 18.15 2.57
N PHE A 284 13.13 18.42 1.51
CA PHE A 284 13.68 18.72 0.19
C PHE A 284 14.44 20.05 0.13
N ALA A 285 13.96 21.09 0.81
CA ALA A 285 14.64 22.37 0.88
C ALA A 285 16.00 22.28 1.59
N VAL A 286 16.08 21.47 2.65
CA VAL A 286 17.30 21.29 3.45
C VAL A 286 18.30 20.34 2.78
N PHE A 287 17.85 19.18 2.33
CA PHE A 287 18.74 18.12 1.82
C PHE A 287 18.91 18.15 0.29
N GLY A 288 18.04 18.83 -0.44
CA GLY A 288 17.99 18.78 -1.90
C GLY A 288 17.26 17.56 -2.45
N SER A 289 16.92 17.60 -3.74
CA SER A 289 16.15 16.56 -4.44
C SER A 289 16.83 15.20 -4.48
N GLU A 290 18.16 15.17 -4.50
CA GLU A 290 18.93 13.92 -4.61
C GLU A 290 19.14 13.22 -3.26
N HIS A 291 19.01 13.94 -2.13
CA HIS A 291 19.42 13.41 -0.81
C HIS A 291 18.27 13.33 0.21
N ALA A 292 17.14 13.99 -0.05
CA ALA A 292 15.96 13.90 0.80
C ALA A 292 15.54 12.43 1.01
N PHE A 293 15.33 12.05 2.28
CA PHE A 293 14.93 10.70 2.70
C PHE A 293 15.90 9.56 2.33
N ARG A 294 17.17 9.90 2.09
CA ARG A 294 18.25 8.94 1.82
C ARG A 294 19.18 8.82 3.01
N LYS A 295 19.76 7.62 3.18
CA LYS A 295 20.78 7.36 4.18
C LYS A 295 22.15 7.84 3.69
N TRP A 296 22.97 8.36 4.58
CA TRP A 296 24.39 8.64 4.30
C TRP A 296 25.25 7.44 4.70
N ASP A 297 26.06 6.92 3.79
CA ASP A 297 26.90 5.73 4.02
C ASP A 297 28.32 6.04 4.53
N GLY A 298 28.61 7.32 4.79
CA GLY A 298 29.95 7.83 5.12
C GLY A 298 30.66 8.50 3.95
N ARG A 299 30.21 8.29 2.71
CA ARG A 299 30.81 8.84 1.48
C ARG A 299 29.80 9.53 0.58
N HIS A 300 28.62 8.95 0.41
CA HIS A 300 27.55 9.47 -0.42
C HIS A 300 26.19 9.19 0.22
N PHE A 301 25.16 9.92 -0.24
CA PHE A 301 23.79 9.53 0.02
C PHE A 301 23.42 8.34 -0.87
N GLU A 302 22.79 7.33 -0.28
CA GLU A 302 22.27 6.18 -1.01
C GLU A 302 21.13 6.59 -1.94
N THR A 303 20.88 5.80 -2.98
CA THR A 303 19.78 6.04 -3.92
C THR A 303 18.43 5.55 -3.40
N ARG A 304 18.42 4.58 -2.48
CA ARG A 304 17.20 3.90 -2.01
C ARG A 304 16.43 4.76 -1.02
N PHE A 305 15.10 4.74 -1.11
CA PHE A 305 14.22 5.48 -0.19
C PHE A 305 14.23 4.79 1.16
N ASN A 306 14.49 5.55 2.22
CA ASN A 306 14.53 4.99 3.56
C ASN A 306 13.32 5.45 4.38
N ARG A 307 12.40 4.52 4.64
CA ARG A 307 11.17 4.75 5.42
C ARG A 307 11.46 5.22 6.85
N ALA A 308 12.50 4.70 7.50
CA ALA A 308 12.86 5.10 8.86
C ALA A 308 13.37 6.55 8.91
N ILE A 309 14.11 6.98 7.88
CA ILE A 309 14.55 8.37 7.71
C ILE A 309 13.34 9.26 7.39
N PHE A 310 12.43 8.82 6.52
CA PHE A 310 11.18 9.52 6.28
C PHE A 310 10.42 9.77 7.59
N ASP A 311 10.20 8.74 8.41
CA ASP A 311 9.47 8.85 9.68
C ASP A 311 10.06 9.95 10.58
N ILE A 312 11.38 9.94 10.81
CA ILE A 312 12.02 10.91 11.71
C ILE A 312 12.00 12.33 11.14
N MET A 313 12.15 12.49 9.83
CA MET A 313 12.13 13.81 9.18
C MET A 313 10.74 14.44 9.29
N VAL A 314 9.70 13.70 8.89
CA VAL A 314 8.33 14.24 8.94
C VAL A 314 7.81 14.41 10.36
N PHE A 315 8.28 13.60 11.31
CA PHE A 315 7.89 13.71 12.72
C PHE A 315 8.35 15.03 13.35
N TYR A 316 9.58 15.48 13.07
CA TYR A 316 10.10 16.73 13.64
C TYR A 316 9.75 17.95 12.82
N PHE A 317 9.79 17.85 11.48
CA PHE A 317 9.42 18.96 10.61
C PHE A 317 7.91 19.23 10.55
N ARG A 318 7.05 18.50 11.27
CA ARG A 318 5.66 18.93 11.48
C ARG A 318 5.54 20.20 12.35
N ASP A 319 6.53 20.50 13.20
CA ASP A 319 6.56 21.75 13.97
C ASP A 319 7.11 22.90 13.10
N ALA A 320 6.29 23.94 12.91
CA ALA A 320 6.64 25.08 12.07
C ALA A 320 7.89 25.84 12.54
N ARG A 321 8.17 25.87 13.85
CA ARG A 321 9.37 26.50 14.41
C ARG A 321 10.62 25.74 14.02
N VAL A 322 10.54 24.41 14.07
CA VAL A 322 11.64 23.52 13.66
C VAL A 322 11.89 23.64 12.16
N ARG A 323 10.84 23.70 11.33
CA ARG A 323 10.98 23.91 9.88
C ARG A 323 11.71 25.21 9.55
N ALA A 324 11.24 26.32 10.10
CA ALA A 324 11.81 27.63 9.80
C ALA A 324 13.30 27.68 10.17
N ALA A 325 13.66 27.24 11.37
CA ALA A 325 15.04 27.18 11.81
C ALA A 325 15.89 26.21 10.98
N ALA A 326 15.35 25.05 10.60
CA ALA A 326 16.08 24.06 9.80
C ALA A 326 16.41 24.54 8.38
N ILE A 327 15.53 25.35 7.78
CA ILE A 327 15.78 25.96 6.47
C ILE A 327 16.91 27.00 6.57
N GLU A 328 16.91 27.84 7.61
CA GLU A 328 17.96 28.84 7.83
C GLU A 328 19.33 28.19 8.11
N ALA A 329 19.33 27.09 8.86
CA ALA A 329 20.53 26.32 9.23
C ALA A 329 20.77 25.10 8.31
N ALA A 330 20.30 25.11 7.06
CA ALA A 330 20.28 23.92 6.22
C ALA A 330 21.64 23.20 6.09
N PRO A 331 22.79 23.88 5.86
CA PRO A 331 24.09 23.21 5.82
C PRO A 331 24.43 22.47 7.13
N ASP A 332 24.17 23.09 8.27
CA ASP A 332 24.45 22.51 9.59
C ASP A 332 23.52 21.34 9.90
N VAL A 333 22.26 21.40 9.46
CA VAL A 333 21.31 20.28 9.57
C VAL A 333 21.77 19.08 8.74
N VAL A 334 22.23 19.31 7.51
CA VAL A 334 22.75 18.24 6.63
C VAL A 334 24.00 17.62 7.22
N ASP A 335 24.96 18.43 7.66
CA ASP A 335 26.21 17.92 8.25
C ASP A 335 25.96 17.24 9.59
N GLY A 336 25.02 17.75 10.38
CA GLY A 336 24.54 17.10 11.59
C GLY A 336 23.91 15.73 11.36
N PHE A 337 23.14 15.58 10.29
CA PHE A 337 22.58 14.29 9.88
C PHE A 337 23.67 13.32 9.40
N LYS A 338 24.64 13.79 8.62
CA LYS A 338 25.79 12.98 8.17
C LYS A 338 26.63 12.49 9.35
N ASP A 339 26.92 13.38 10.30
CA ASP A 339 27.62 13.06 11.56
C ASP A 339 26.87 11.98 12.33
N LEU A 340 25.55 12.11 12.44
CA LEU A 340 24.72 11.12 13.11
C LEU A 340 24.73 9.77 12.40
N CYS A 341 24.79 9.75 11.06
CA CYS A 341 24.97 8.54 10.26
C CYS A 341 26.38 7.92 10.41
N THR A 342 27.34 8.53 11.11
CA THR A 342 28.59 7.84 11.48
C THR A 342 28.45 7.01 12.75
N ASN A 343 27.38 7.22 13.52
CA ASN A 343 27.11 6.48 14.74
C ASN A 343 26.50 5.10 14.42
N VAL A 344 27.18 4.03 14.84
CA VAL A 344 26.78 2.64 14.55
C VAL A 344 25.40 2.29 15.12
N GLU A 345 25.02 2.82 16.29
CA GLU A 345 23.71 2.56 16.88
C GLU A 345 22.60 3.23 16.05
N PHE A 346 22.83 4.47 15.61
CA PHE A 346 21.87 5.19 14.77
C PHE A 346 21.74 4.58 13.37
N LEU A 347 22.86 4.23 12.71
CA LEU A 347 22.81 3.53 11.42
C LEU A 347 21.97 2.26 11.53
N ARG A 348 22.24 1.42 12.54
CA ARG A 348 21.45 0.22 12.77
C ARG A 348 19.97 0.51 12.98
N SER A 349 19.58 1.63 13.59
CA SER A 349 18.16 1.93 13.82
C SER A 349 17.40 2.46 12.61
N VAL A 350 18.13 2.91 11.57
CA VAL A 350 17.57 3.30 10.26
C VAL A 350 17.78 2.23 9.17
N GLU A 351 18.66 1.25 9.40
CA GLU A 351 18.88 0.08 8.54
C GLU A 351 18.08 -1.14 9.00
N SER A 352 17.85 -1.30 10.31
CA SER A 352 17.00 -2.37 10.82
C SER A 352 15.57 -2.16 10.34
N THR A 353 14.85 -3.27 10.17
CA THR A 353 13.40 -3.26 9.93
C THR A 353 12.72 -2.29 10.91
N THR A 354 11.68 -1.59 10.46
CA THR A 354 10.99 -0.60 11.30
C THR A 354 10.11 -1.25 12.39
N LYS A 355 10.42 -2.50 12.76
CA LYS A 355 9.76 -3.38 13.72
C LYS A 355 10.36 -3.31 15.13
N SER A 356 11.52 -2.68 15.33
CA SER A 356 12.11 -2.64 16.68
C SER A 356 11.65 -1.41 17.47
N LEU A 357 11.02 -1.64 18.63
CA LEU A 357 10.68 -0.58 19.60
C LEU A 357 11.92 0.24 19.96
N ALA A 358 13.03 -0.44 20.26
CA ALA A 358 14.28 0.18 20.64
C ALA A 358 14.91 0.98 19.49
N ALA A 359 14.88 0.45 18.27
CA ALA A 359 15.38 1.17 17.10
C ALA A 359 14.57 2.43 16.83
N THR A 360 13.23 2.33 16.87
CA THR A 360 12.33 3.46 16.69
C THR A 360 12.55 4.54 17.75
N GLN A 361 12.65 4.16 19.03
CA GLN A 361 12.99 5.09 20.11
C GLN A 361 14.33 5.77 19.89
N LEU A 362 15.36 5.00 19.51
CA LEU A 362 16.71 5.51 19.32
C LEU A 362 16.76 6.53 18.18
N ARG A 363 16.22 6.21 16.99
CA ARG A 363 16.29 7.12 15.83
C ARG A 363 15.54 8.42 16.05
N LEU A 364 14.38 8.36 16.71
CA LEU A 364 13.62 9.57 17.06
C LEU A 364 14.44 10.43 18.03
N ASN A 365 14.89 9.87 19.16
CA ASN A 365 15.60 10.65 20.17
C ASN A 365 16.90 11.23 19.65
N ARG A 366 17.74 10.42 19.00
CA ARG A 366 19.04 10.88 18.49
C ARG A 366 18.90 11.99 17.47
N TRP A 367 17.91 11.90 16.59
CA TRP A 367 17.66 12.94 15.61
C TRP A 367 17.07 14.21 16.26
N GLY A 368 16.10 14.06 17.17
CA GLY A 368 15.53 15.16 17.93
C GLY A 368 16.56 15.92 18.76
N ASP A 369 17.42 15.22 19.49
CA ASP A 369 18.51 15.80 20.29
C ASP A 369 19.50 16.57 19.39
N ARG A 370 19.82 16.00 18.22
CA ARG A 370 20.72 16.63 17.27
C ARG A 370 20.11 17.90 16.68
N LEU A 371 18.84 17.87 16.28
CA LEU A 371 18.11 19.04 15.82
C LEU A 371 18.03 20.12 16.90
N SER A 372 17.69 19.74 18.14
CA SER A 372 17.65 20.67 19.29
C SER A 372 18.97 21.44 19.46
N THR A 373 20.08 20.72 19.30
CA THR A 373 21.44 21.28 19.43
C THR A 373 21.77 22.22 18.29
N ILE A 374 21.53 21.81 17.03
CA ILE A 374 21.86 22.60 15.83
C ILE A 374 21.01 23.87 15.74
N LEU A 375 19.72 23.74 16.03
CA LEU A 375 18.74 24.81 15.84
C LEU A 375 18.63 25.74 17.04
N HIS A 376 19.26 25.40 18.17
CA HIS A 376 19.16 26.14 19.43
C HIS A 376 17.71 26.38 19.90
N ILE A 377 16.80 25.47 19.55
CA ILE A 377 15.41 25.46 19.98
C ILE A 377 15.10 24.17 20.74
N PRO A 378 14.32 24.20 21.83
CA PRO A 378 13.91 22.97 22.50
C PRO A 378 13.07 22.08 21.57
N VAL A 379 13.61 20.93 21.20
CA VAL A 379 12.89 19.87 20.47
C VAL A 379 12.56 18.73 21.43
N GLU A 380 11.27 18.40 21.59
CA GLU A 380 10.85 17.31 22.46
C GLU A 380 11.13 15.93 21.85
N THR A 381 11.83 15.07 22.60
CA THR A 381 12.03 13.67 22.22
C THR A 381 10.91 12.80 22.79
N PRO A 382 10.16 12.06 21.96
CA PRO A 382 9.02 11.30 22.42
C PRO A 382 9.43 10.04 23.19
N ASN A 383 8.55 9.55 24.07
CA ASN A 383 8.65 8.19 24.62
C ASN A 383 7.83 7.23 23.76
N VAL A 384 8.50 6.26 23.17
CA VAL A 384 7.90 5.25 22.29
C VAL A 384 7.43 4.09 23.14
N GLY A 385 6.15 3.76 23.01
CA GLY A 385 5.55 2.61 23.68
C GLY A 385 5.00 2.85 25.08
N GLY A 386 5.06 4.08 25.60
CA GLY A 386 4.45 4.48 26.88
C GLY A 386 5.06 3.75 28.08
N ARG A 387 5.79 4.48 28.93
CA ARG A 387 6.13 4.01 30.28
C ARG A 387 5.29 4.73 31.30
#